data_AF-A0A7J8LWX6-F1
#
_entry.id   AF-A0A7J8LWX6-F1
#
_cell.length_a   1.000
_cell.length_b   1.000
_cell.length_c   1.000
_cell.angle_alpha   90.00
_cell.angle_beta   90.00
_cell.angle_gamma   90.00
#
_symmetry.space_group_name_H-M   'P 1'
#
loop_
_entity.id
_entity.type
_entity.pdbx_description
1 polymer ?
#
loop_
_entity_poly.entity_id
_entity_poly.type
_entity_poly.pdbx_seq_one_letter_code
_entity_poly.pdbx_strand_id
1 'polypeptide(L)' 'MTSLEVLDLSCNNLSGEIPYSLVHLSFLSVFNVSYNRLYGDTPSGGQFMTFPDSSFDGNQALCPRLVAPCQRKQ' A
#
# COMPACT_ATOMS: atom_id res chain seq x y z
N MET A 1 1.17 -8.01 19.89
CA MET A 1 2.37 -7.77 19.07
C MET A 1 2.31 -8.73 17.90
N THR A 2 2.17 -8.22 16.69
CA THR A 2 2.02 -9.04 15.48
C THR A 2 3.38 -9.14 14.82
N SER A 3 3.97 -10.33 14.77
CA SER A 3 5.33 -10.58 14.22
C SER A 3 5.33 -10.74 12.71
N LEU A 4 4.43 -10.05 12.00
CA LEU A 4 4.36 -10.18 10.54
C LEU A 4 5.52 -9.41 9.92
N GLU A 5 6.41 -10.13 9.25
CA GLU A 5 7.59 -9.56 8.59
C GLU A 5 7.39 -9.41 7.07
N VAL A 6 6.62 -10.31 6.45
CA VAL A 6 6.39 -10.34 5.01
C VAL A 6 4.89 -10.38 4.73
N LEU A 7 4.43 -9.45 3.89
CA LEU A 7 3.08 -9.43 3.33
C LEU A 7 3.17 -9.20 1.83
N ASP A 8 3.14 -10.29 1.07
CA ASP A 8 3.06 -10.25 -0.38
C ASP A 8 1.65 -10.68 -0.83
N LEU A 9 0.93 -9.72 -1.42
CA LEU A 9 -0.39 -9.87 -2.00
C LEU A 9 -0.39 -9.46 -3.48
N SER A 10 0.79 -9.42 -4.11
CA SER A 10 0.93 -9.00 -5.51
C SER A 10 0.16 -9.90 -6.47
N CYS A 11 -0.17 -9.37 -7.65
CA CYS A 11 -0.81 -10.11 -8.75
C CYS A 11 -2.11 -10.83 -8.35
N ASN A 12 -2.94 -10.15 -7.56
CA ASN A 12 -4.26 -10.62 -7.16
C ASN A 12 -5.36 -9.74 -7.75
N ASN A 13 -6.60 -10.06 -7.42
CA ASN A 13 -7.77 -9.27 -7.82
C ASN A 13 -8.37 -8.48 -6.64
N LEU A 14 -7.54 -8.09 -5.66
CA LEU A 14 -8.00 -7.36 -4.48
C LEU A 14 -8.47 -5.97 -4.87
N SER A 15 -9.56 -5.53 -4.25
CA SER A 15 -10.14 -4.20 -4.42
C SER A 15 -10.44 -3.60 -3.06
N GLY A 16 -10.50 -2.27 -2.99
CA GLY A 16 -10.66 -1.55 -1.73
C GLY A 16 -9.48 -0.64 -1.45
N GLU A 17 -9.51 -0.02 -0.28
CA GLU A 17 -8.41 0.79 0.23
C GLU A 17 -7.41 -0.07 1.00
N ILE A 18 -6.14 0.38 1.03
CA ILE A 18 -5.13 -0.22 1.89
C ILE A 18 -5.45 0.20 3.34
N PRO A 19 -5.71 -0.74 4.27
CA PRO A 19 -6.06 -0.38 5.64
C PRO A 19 -4.94 0.39 6.33
N TYR A 20 -5.24 1.59 6.83
CA TYR A 20 -4.25 2.41 7.55
C TYR A 20 -3.69 1.70 8.80
N SER A 21 -4.43 0.75 9.38
CA SER A 21 -3.98 -0.03 10.54
C SER A 21 -2.69 -0.82 10.30
N LEU A 22 -2.33 -1.11 9.05
CA LEU A 22 -1.09 -1.81 8.69
C LEU A 22 0.17 -1.03 9.08
N VAL A 23 0.08 0.29 9.29
CA VAL A 23 1.22 1.11 9.76
C VAL A 23 1.71 0.71 11.16
N HIS A 24 0.90 -0.01 11.93
CA HIS A 24 1.27 -0.49 13.27
C HIS A 24 2.06 -1.81 13.26
N LEU A 25 2.23 -2.44 12.09
CA LEU A 25 2.99 -3.68 11.97
C LEU A 25 4.50 -3.42 12.00
N SER A 26 5.05 -3.11 13.16
CA SER A 26 6.44 -2.64 13.33
C SER A 26 7.55 -3.57 12.81
N PHE A 27 7.24 -4.84 12.52
CA PHE A 27 8.20 -5.83 11.99
C PHE A 27 8.09 -6.06 10.49
N LEU A 28 7.06 -5.51 9.82
CA LEU A 28 6.79 -5.79 8.42
C LEU A 28 7.86 -5.15 7.52
N SER A 29 8.83 -5.94 7.07
CA SER A 29 9.98 -5.52 6.29
C SER A 29 9.76 -5.66 4.77
N VAL A 30 8.87 -6.56 4.35
CA VAL A 30 8.50 -6.75 2.96
C VAL A 30 7.00 -6.56 2.80
N PHE A 31 6.61 -5.62 1.95
CA PHE A 31 5.22 -5.36 1.59
C PHE A 31 5.12 -5.24 0.08
N ASN A 32 4.20 -5.98 -0.53
CA ASN A 32 3.93 -5.90 -1.96
C ASN A 32 2.44 -6.12 -2.21
N VAL A 33 1.79 -5.13 -2.81
CA VAL A 33 0.39 -5.19 -3.25
C VAL A 33 0.25 -4.84 -4.73
N SER A 34 1.35 -4.92 -5.46
CA SER A 34 1.39 -4.56 -6.89
C SER A 34 0.42 -5.42 -7.70
N TYR A 35 -0.05 -4.87 -8.81
CA TYR A 35 -0.95 -5.53 -9.75
C TYR A 35 -2.23 -6.06 -9.08
N ASN A 36 -2.94 -5.15 -8.41
CA ASN A 36 -4.29 -5.37 -7.88
C ASN A 36 -5.25 -4.28 -8.42
N ARG A 37 -6.46 -4.21 -7.87
CA ARG A 37 -7.46 -3.17 -8.15
C ARG A 37 -7.68 -2.26 -6.92
N LEU A 38 -6.60 -1.99 -6.19
CA LEU A 38 -6.64 -1.12 -5.01
C LEU A 38 -6.81 0.34 -5.42
N TYR A 39 -7.43 1.12 -4.55
CA TYR A 39 -7.70 2.53 -4.75
C TYR A 39 -7.51 3.34 -3.47
N GLY A 40 -7.49 4.66 -3.60
CA GLY A 40 -7.41 5.57 -2.46
C GLY A 40 -5.98 5.89 -2.02
N ASP A 41 -5.83 6.29 -0.77
CA ASP A 41 -4.58 6.85 -0.26
C ASP A 41 -3.60 5.75 0.15
N THR A 42 -2.37 5.83 -0.35
CA THR A 42 -1.31 4.92 0.11
C THR A 42 -0.86 5.32 1.52
N PRO A 43 -0.78 4.40 2.50
CA PRO A 43 -0.39 4.76 3.85
C PRO A 43 0.97 5.45 3.92
N SER A 44 1.04 6.50 4.75
CA SER A 44 2.22 7.35 4.94
C SER A 44 2.88 7.21 6.33
N GLY A 45 2.46 6.22 7.13
CA GLY A 45 2.96 5.99 8.49
C GLY A 45 3.88 4.77 8.64
N GLY A 46 4.68 4.76 9.72
CA GLY A 46 5.55 3.64 10.04
C GLY A 46 6.55 3.32 8.93
N GLN A 47 6.82 2.04 8.67
CA GLN A 47 7.71 1.66 7.59
C GLN A 47 7.07 1.67 6.19
N PHE A 48 5.81 2.10 6.02
CA PHE A 48 5.29 2.30 4.66
C PHE A 48 6.09 3.35 3.88
N MET A 49 6.76 4.29 4.59
CA MET A 49 7.70 5.24 3.99
C MET A 49 8.95 4.60 3.38
N THR A 50 9.27 3.35 3.72
CA THR A 50 10.50 2.67 3.28
C THR A 50 10.27 1.64 2.18
N PHE A 51 9.02 1.28 1.88
CA PHE A 51 8.73 0.35 0.79
C PHE A 51 8.96 1.02 -0.57
N PRO A 52 9.53 0.30 -1.55
CA PRO A 52 9.77 0.84 -2.88
C PRO A 52 8.44 1.14 -3.58
N ASP A 53 8.44 2.12 -4.49
CA ASP A 53 7.23 2.47 -5.25
C ASP A 53 6.68 1.28 -6.05
N SER A 54 7.55 0.36 -6.47
CA SER A 54 7.18 -0.89 -7.15
C SER A 54 6.23 -1.77 -6.34
N SER A 55 6.24 -1.66 -5.01
CA SER A 55 5.30 -2.40 -4.14
C SER A 55 3.84 -2.01 -4.35
N PHE A 56 3.57 -0.88 -5.02
CA PHE A 56 2.24 -0.33 -5.23
C PHE A 56 1.85 -0.28 -6.72
N ASP A 57 2.76 -0.63 -7.64
CA ASP A 57 2.56 -0.57 -9.09
C ASP A 57 1.33 -1.36 -9.55
N GLY A 58 0.78 -1.00 -10.70
CA GLY A 58 -0.36 -1.72 -11.29
C GLY A 58 -1.71 -1.51 -10.58
N ASN A 59 -1.78 -0.64 -9.56
CA ASN A 59 -3.02 -0.20 -8.94
C ASN A 59 -3.40 1.21 -9.45
N GLN A 60 -4.12 1.28 -10.56
CA GLN A 60 -4.34 2.53 -11.31
C GLN A 60 -5.03 3.66 -10.52
N ALA A 61 -5.78 3.30 -9.48
CA ALA A 61 -6.54 4.24 -8.65
C ALA A 61 -5.89 4.50 -7.27
N LEU A 62 -4.68 3.99 -7.01
CA LEU A 62 -3.91 4.36 -5.82
C LEU A 62 -3.28 5.73 -6.00
N CYS A 63 -3.38 6.54 -4.96
CA CYS A 63 -2.72 7.83 -4.90
C CYS A 63 -1.23 7.64 -4.59
N PRO A 64 -0.33 8.23 -5.40
CA PRO A 64 1.10 8.22 -5.11
C PRO A 64 1.39 8.94 -3.80
N ARG A 65 2.34 8.40 -3.03
CA ARG A 65 2.66 8.83 -1.65
C ARG A 65 3.18 10.27 -1.56
N LEU A 66 3.69 10.82 -2.66
CA LEU A 66 4.41 12.10 -2.71
C LEU A 66 3.80 13.12 -3.68
N VAL A 67 2.63 12.85 -4.27
CA VAL A 67 2.00 13.73 -5.26
C VAL A 67 0.68 14.27 -4.73
N ALA A 68 0.68 15.54 -4.31
CA ALA A 68 -0.53 16.30 -4.01
C ALA A 68 -0.92 17.19 -5.21
N PRO A 69 -2.23 17.33 -5.56
CA PRO A 69 -3.38 16.64 -5.00
C PRO A 69 -3.80 15.45 -5.88
N CYS A 70 -3.84 14.25 -5.29
CA CYS A 70 -4.46 13.10 -5.93
C CYS A 70 -5.94 13.40 -6.15
N GLN A 71 -6.35 13.45 -7.42
CA GLN A 71 -7.74 13.67 -7.78
C GLN A 71 -8.50 12.39 -7.49
N ARG A 72 -9.27 12.38 -6.40
CA ARG A 72 -10.30 11.36 -6.15
C ARG A 72 -11.31 11.44 -7.29
N LYS A 73 -11.07 10.71 -8.38
CA LYS A 73 -12.11 10.53 -9.39
C LYS A 73 -13.17 9.62 -8.79
N GLN A 74 -14.22 10.28 -8.31
CA GLN A 74 -15.46 9.70 -7.83
C GLN A 74 -16.18 8.97 -8.98
#